data_AF-A0A453T1L7-F1
#
_entry.id   AF-A0A453T1L7-F1
#
_cell.length_a   1.000
_cell.length_b   1.000
_cell.length_c   1.000
_cell.angle_alpha   90.00
_cell.angle_beta   90.00
_cell.angle_gamma   90.00
#
_symmetry.space_group_name_H-M   'P 1'
#
loop_
_entity.id
_entity.type
_entity.pdbx_description
1 polymer ?
#
loop_
_entity_poly.entity_id
_entity_poly.type
_entity_poly.pdbx_seq_one_letter_code
_entity_poly.pdbx_strand_id
1 'polypeptide(L)'
;ARGTAEKRPPLCPLARGLSLPSFLALVAAARNHRRTFCRSQLGFGPRRRATMSAYDEVEIEDMEWSEELGAYTYPCPCGDLFQITLADLRLGEEIARCPSCSLFLTVVYNEED
;
A
#
# COMPACT_ATOMS: atom_id res chain seq x y z
N ALA A 1 27.33 -6.28 -21.26
CA ALA A 1 26.54 -7.44 -20.78
C ALA A 1 26.35 -7.33 -19.27
N ARG A 2 25.27 -6.67 -18.83
CA ARG A 2 24.79 -6.60 -17.45
C ARG A 2 23.30 -6.95 -17.58
N GLY A 3 22.85 -8.17 -17.34
CA GLY A 3 22.84 -8.85 -16.06
C GLY A 3 21.49 -8.58 -15.36
N THR A 4 20.39 -9.04 -15.97
CA THR A 4 19.03 -8.98 -15.43
C THR A 4 18.90 -9.93 -14.23
N ALA A 5 18.98 -9.40 -13.02
CA ALA A 5 18.80 -10.17 -11.80
C ALA A 5 17.31 -10.22 -11.41
N GLU A 6 16.66 -11.25 -11.91
CA GLU A 6 15.35 -11.78 -11.50
C GLU A 6 15.31 -12.03 -9.98
N LYS A 7 14.74 -11.09 -9.21
CA LYS A 7 14.60 -11.25 -7.76
C LYS A 7 13.25 -11.92 -7.44
N ARG A 8 13.23 -13.26 -7.54
CA ARG A 8 12.12 -14.11 -7.06
C ARG A 8 11.82 -13.83 -5.58
N PRO A 9 10.54 -13.80 -5.16
CA PRO A 9 10.20 -13.72 -3.75
C PRO A 9 10.55 -15.04 -3.03
N PRO A 10 11.15 -15.00 -1.83
CA PRO A 10 11.40 -16.21 -1.06
C PRO A 10 10.09 -16.78 -0.49
N LEU A 11 9.81 -18.01 -0.92
CA LEU A 11 8.83 -18.94 -0.38
C LEU A 11 8.91 -19.06 1.15
N CYS A 12 7.74 -19.15 1.78
CA CYS A 12 7.55 -19.47 3.19
C CYS A 12 8.18 -20.83 3.56
N PRO A 13 8.81 -20.94 4.74
CA PRO A 13 8.98 -22.23 5.39
C PRO A 13 8.10 -22.33 6.64
N LEU A 14 7.15 -23.26 6.55
CA LEU A 14 6.84 -24.29 7.54
C LEU A 14 6.35 -23.88 8.94
N ALA A 15 5.09 -24.26 9.15
CA ALA A 15 4.51 -24.66 10.41
C ALA A 15 5.41 -25.60 11.24
N ARG A 16 5.48 -25.32 12.54
CA ARG A 16 5.81 -26.20 13.68
C ARG A 16 5.78 -25.27 14.90
N GLY A 17 5.14 -25.54 16.02
CA GLY A 17 4.50 -26.71 16.56
C GLY A 17 3.97 -26.31 17.94
N LEU A 18 3.08 -27.14 18.46
CA LEU A 18 2.28 -26.96 19.66
C LEU A 18 3.09 -26.64 20.93
N SER A 19 2.52 -25.81 21.81
CA SER A 19 2.46 -26.12 23.24
C SER A 19 1.30 -25.38 23.92
N LEU A 20 0.19 -26.09 24.09
CA LEU A 20 -0.66 -25.92 25.29
C LEU A 20 0.06 -26.68 26.43
N PRO A 21 0.01 -26.23 27.69
CA PRO A 21 -1.22 -26.42 28.46
C PRO A 21 -1.57 -25.35 29.51
N SER A 22 -2.89 -25.24 29.73
CA SER A 22 -3.68 -25.13 30.96
C SER A 22 -3.16 -24.45 32.24
N PHE A 23 -4.15 -24.03 33.05
CA PHE A 23 -4.12 -23.67 34.48
C PHE A 23 -3.88 -22.16 34.72
N LEU A 24 -4.85 -21.32 35.10
CA LEU A 24 -5.78 -21.33 36.25
C LEU A 24 -6.87 -20.23 36.01
N ALA A 25 -8.18 -20.48 36.12
CA ALA A 25 -9.08 -20.18 37.28
C ALA A 25 -8.84 -18.79 37.94
N LEU A 26 -9.82 -17.91 38.21
CA LEU A 26 -11.01 -18.12 39.05
C LEU A 26 -11.96 -16.88 39.09
N VAL A 27 -13.22 -17.11 38.72
CA VAL A 27 -14.55 -16.63 39.21
C VAL A 27 -14.73 -15.29 40.00
N ALA A 28 -15.55 -14.41 39.38
CA ALA A 28 -16.66 -13.56 39.85
C ALA A 28 -16.78 -12.99 41.30
N ALA A 29 -17.03 -11.67 41.39
CA ALA A 29 -18.05 -11.10 42.29
C ALA A 29 -18.53 -9.72 41.81
N ALA A 30 -19.81 -9.64 41.48
CA ALA A 30 -20.54 -8.44 41.06
C ALA A 30 -20.72 -7.44 42.22
N ARG A 31 -20.45 -6.16 41.97
CA ARG A 31 -21.00 -5.04 42.76
C ARG A 31 -21.59 -3.98 41.85
N ASN A 32 -22.89 -4.12 41.69
CA ASN A 32 -23.89 -3.12 41.37
C ASN A 32 -23.53 -1.72 41.89
N HIS A 33 -23.26 -0.78 40.98
CA HIS A 33 -23.52 0.62 41.25
C HIS A 33 -24.06 1.30 39.99
N ARG A 34 -25.38 1.55 40.04
CA ARG A 34 -26.09 2.53 39.24
C ARG A 34 -25.26 3.82 39.16
N ARG A 35 -24.76 4.14 37.98
CA ARG A 35 -24.54 5.52 37.55
C ARG A 35 -25.00 5.65 36.12
N THR A 36 -26.21 6.16 36.01
CA THR A 36 -26.72 6.99 34.93
C THR A 36 -25.68 8.06 34.59
N PHE A 37 -24.65 7.68 33.82
CA PHE A 37 -23.70 8.62 33.27
C PHE A 37 -23.94 8.68 31.77
N CYS A 38 -24.28 9.88 31.35
CA CYS A 38 -24.54 10.31 30.00
C CYS A 38 -23.70 9.56 28.96
N ARG A 39 -24.40 9.07 27.94
CA ARG A 39 -24.29 9.54 26.56
C ARG A 39 -22.88 9.95 26.12
N SER A 40 -22.49 9.41 24.96
CA SER A 40 -21.39 9.86 24.09
C SER A 40 -19.96 9.48 24.46
N GLN A 41 -19.65 8.18 24.47
CA GLN A 41 -18.26 7.73 24.25
C GLN A 41 -18.15 6.45 23.39
N LEU A 42 -18.97 6.36 22.35
CA LEU A 42 -18.60 5.60 21.16
C LEU A 42 -18.11 6.61 20.13
N GLY A 43 -16.84 7.00 20.27
CA GLY A 43 -16.06 7.62 19.21
C GLY A 43 -15.74 6.65 18.08
N PHE A 44 -16.70 5.79 17.69
CA PHE A 44 -16.68 5.10 16.41
C PHE A 44 -17.14 6.10 15.36
N GLY A 45 -16.30 7.11 15.09
CA GLY A 45 -16.44 7.91 13.89
C GLY A 45 -16.47 6.98 12.67
N PRO A 46 -17.18 7.36 11.59
CA PRO A 46 -17.21 6.54 10.39
C PRO A 46 -15.77 6.26 9.99
N ARG A 47 -15.40 4.98 9.81
CA ARG A 47 -14.12 4.60 9.23
C ARG A 47 -13.94 5.49 8.01
N ARG A 48 -13.00 6.45 8.11
CA ARG A 48 -12.67 7.36 7.02
C ARG A 48 -12.44 6.44 5.83
N ARG A 49 -13.34 6.52 4.87
CA ARG A 49 -13.14 5.87 3.58
C ARG A 49 -11.89 6.57 3.06
N ALA A 50 -10.74 5.91 3.19
CA ALA A 50 -9.55 6.32 2.46
C ALA A 50 -9.92 6.10 1.00
N THR A 51 -10.51 7.12 0.39
CA THR A 51 -10.50 7.26 -1.05
C THR A 51 -9.03 7.33 -1.41
N MET A 52 -8.48 6.20 -1.86
CA MET A 52 -7.26 6.19 -2.65
C MET A 52 -7.59 6.90 -3.96
N SER A 53 -7.76 8.21 -3.92
CA SER A 53 -7.81 9.05 -5.10
C SER A 53 -6.37 9.16 -5.58
N ALA A 54 -6.10 8.59 -6.76
CA ALA A 54 -4.86 8.87 -7.48
C ALA A 54 -4.66 10.38 -7.57
N TYR A 55 -3.40 10.80 -7.57
CA TYR A 55 -3.08 12.23 -7.52
C TYR A 55 -3.54 12.92 -8.80
N ASP A 56 -3.14 12.37 -9.95
CA ASP A 56 -3.52 12.79 -11.30
C ASP A 56 -3.41 11.60 -12.29
N GLU A 57 -4.03 11.75 -13.46
CA GLU A 57 -3.93 10.85 -14.62
C GLU A 57 -3.08 11.56 -15.68
N VAL A 58 -1.98 10.94 -16.11
CA VAL A 58 -1.02 11.52 -17.07
C VAL A 58 -0.75 10.53 -18.20
N GLU A 59 -0.62 11.04 -19.42
CA GLU A 59 -0.30 10.23 -20.60
C GLU A 59 1.19 9.87 -20.62
N ILE A 60 1.52 8.68 -21.12
CA ILE A 60 2.92 8.22 -21.14
C ILE A 60 3.86 9.13 -21.94
N GLU A 61 3.33 9.86 -22.93
CA GLU A 61 4.06 10.78 -23.79
C GLU A 61 4.57 12.02 -23.06
N ASP A 62 3.89 12.43 -21.98
CA ASP A 62 4.27 13.56 -21.13
C ASP A 62 5.32 13.17 -20.06
N MET A 63 5.66 11.89 -19.96
CA MET A 63 6.66 11.41 -19.00
C MET A 63 8.06 11.37 -19.61
N GLU A 64 9.07 11.60 -18.78
CA GLU A 64 10.47 11.53 -19.21
C GLU A 64 11.01 10.09 -19.11
N TRP A 65 11.43 9.53 -20.25
CA TRP A 65 12.04 8.20 -20.30
C TRP A 65 13.51 8.24 -19.87
N SER A 66 13.86 7.43 -18.87
CA SER A 66 15.25 7.23 -18.44
C SER A 66 15.80 5.90 -18.96
N GLU A 67 16.73 5.97 -19.91
CA GLU A 67 17.41 4.77 -20.45
C GLU A 67 18.28 4.04 -19.41
N GLU A 68 18.78 4.75 -18.40
CA GLU A 68 19.61 4.16 -17.35
C GLU A 68 18.79 3.27 -16.40
N LEU A 69 17.58 3.72 -16.06
CA LEU A 69 16.68 3.03 -15.14
C LEU A 69 15.68 2.11 -15.86
N GLY A 70 15.46 2.32 -17.17
CA GLY A 70 14.43 1.62 -17.93
C GLY A 70 13.03 1.93 -17.43
N ALA A 71 12.81 3.17 -17.00
CA ALA A 71 11.60 3.62 -16.34
C ALA A 71 11.19 5.02 -16.82
N TYR A 72 9.88 5.25 -16.83
CA TYR A 72 9.29 6.57 -17.04
C TYR A 72 9.25 7.33 -15.72
N THR A 73 9.64 8.60 -15.78
CA THR A 73 9.76 9.46 -14.61
C THR A 73 8.91 10.72 -14.76
N TYR A 74 8.33 11.18 -13.65
CA TYR A 74 7.48 12.38 -13.62
C TYR A 74 7.67 13.17 -12.32
N PRO A 75 7.72 14.52 -12.35
CA PRO A 75 7.97 15.34 -11.16
C PRO A 75 6.82 15.25 -10.15
N CYS A 76 7.14 14.82 -8.92
CA CYS A 76 6.17 14.79 -7.82
C CYS A 76 6.22 16.10 -7.02
N PRO A 77 5.07 16.67 -6.60
CA PRO A 77 5.03 17.92 -5.81
C PRO A 77 5.71 17.84 -4.44
N CYS A 78 6.11 16.64 -3.99
CA CYS A 78 6.90 16.48 -2.77
C CYS A 78 8.42 16.68 -2.97
N GLY A 79 8.88 16.85 -4.22
CA GLY A 79 10.28 17.09 -4.56
C GLY A 79 11.05 15.87 -5.08
N ASP A 80 10.40 14.70 -5.12
CA ASP A 80 10.92 13.47 -5.72
C ASP A 80 10.29 13.20 -7.09
N LEU A 81 10.63 12.06 -7.69
CA LEU A 81 10.09 11.63 -8.98
C LEU A 81 9.21 10.38 -8.81
N PHE A 82 8.05 10.39 -9.45
CA PHE A 82 7.32 9.16 -9.72
C PHE A 82 8.12 8.32 -10.71
N GLN A 83 8.13 7.02 -10.52
CA GLN A 83 8.83 6.08 -11.39
C GLN A 83 7.97 4.85 -11.66
N ILE A 84 7.94 4.41 -12.92
CA ILE A 84 7.26 3.19 -13.36
C ILE A 84 8.09 2.48 -14.44
N THR A 85 8.25 1.16 -14.34
CA THR A 85 9.06 0.43 -15.32
C THR A 85 8.24 0.10 -16.57
N LEU A 86 8.91 0.02 -17.72
CA LEU A 86 8.27 -0.44 -18.96
C LEU A 86 7.70 -1.86 -18.82
N ALA A 87 8.32 -2.71 -18.00
CA ALA A 87 7.84 -4.06 -17.74
C ALA A 87 6.49 -4.03 -17.01
N ASP A 88 6.31 -3.14 -16.05
CA ASP A 88 5.06 -2.98 -15.31
C ASP A 88 3.93 -2.48 -16.23
N LEU A 89 4.21 -1.49 -17.08
CA LEU A 89 3.26 -1.00 -18.08
C LEU A 89 2.83 -2.10 -19.05
N ARG A 90 3.78 -2.94 -19.52
CA ARG A 90 3.47 -4.09 -20.38
C ARG A 90 2.64 -5.18 -19.70
N LEU A 91 2.69 -5.25 -18.37
CA LEU A 91 1.88 -6.15 -17.57
C LEU A 91 0.49 -5.56 -17.25
N GLY A 92 0.24 -4.30 -17.64
CA GLY A 92 -0.99 -3.56 -17.34
C GLY A 92 -0.99 -2.91 -15.95
N GLU A 93 0.15 -2.79 -15.29
CA GLU A 93 0.28 -1.98 -14.07
C GLU A 93 0.61 -0.54 -14.48
N GLU A 94 -0.41 0.30 -14.44
CA GLU A 94 -0.36 1.73 -14.78
C GLU A 94 -0.11 2.65 -13.58
N ILE A 95 0.25 2.08 -12.42
CA ILE A 95 0.39 2.84 -11.18
C ILE A 95 1.85 3.22 -10.93
N ALA A 96 2.19 4.49 -11.20
CA ALA A 96 3.49 5.04 -10.87
C ALA A 96 3.59 5.37 -9.38
N ARG A 97 4.67 4.92 -8.74
CA ARG A 97 4.89 5.06 -7.29
C ARG A 97 6.05 6.01 -7.02
N CYS A 98 5.89 6.87 -6.02
CA CYS A 98 6.98 7.72 -5.53
C CYS A 98 7.67 7.04 -4.34
N PRO A 99 9.01 7.00 -4.27
CA PRO A 99 9.74 6.38 -3.15
C PRO A 99 9.58 7.13 -1.82
N SER A 100 9.27 8.43 -1.86
CA SER A 100 9.18 9.28 -0.66
C SER A 100 7.75 9.57 -0.21
N CYS A 101 6.76 9.34 -1.08
CA CYS A 101 5.38 9.77 -0.87
C CYS A 101 4.45 8.56 -1.03
N SER A 102 3.41 8.44 -0.20
CA SER A 102 2.37 7.40 -0.33
C SER A 102 1.36 7.70 -1.44
N LEU A 103 1.75 8.56 -2.37
CA LEU A 103 0.98 9.05 -3.49
C LEU A 103 1.23 8.14 -4.70
N PHE A 104 0.24 8.05 -5.55
CA PHE A 104 0.27 7.26 -6.77
C PHE A 104 -0.33 8.09 -7.89
N LEU A 105 0.25 7.93 -9.07
CA LEU A 105 -0.16 8.57 -10.31
C LEU A 105 -0.56 7.48 -11.30
N THR A 106 -1.65 7.70 -12.02
CA THR A 106 -2.15 6.74 -13.01
C THR A 106 -1.60 7.13 -14.38
N VAL A 107 -0.95 6.20 -15.06
CA VAL A 107 -0.32 6.41 -16.36
C VAL A 107 -1.20 5.82 -17.46
N VAL A 108 -1.77 6.66 -18.30
CA VAL A 108 -2.60 6.20 -19.42
C VAL A 108 -1.68 5.83 -20.59
N TYR A 109 -1.78 4.57 -21.02
CA TYR A 109 -1.06 4.04 -22.18
C TYR A 109 -2.06 3.65 -23.28
N ASN A 110 -1.98 4.29 -24.44
CA ASN A 110 -2.69 3.86 -25.65
C ASN A 110 -1.71 3.13 -26.56
N GLU A 111 -2.08 1.93 -27.03
CA GLU A 111 -1.26 1.14 -27.96
C GLU A 111 -1.19 1.71 -29.38
N GLU A 112 -2.00 2.74 -29.67
CA GLU A 112 -2.00 3.44 -30.95
C GLU A 112 -0.99 4.61 -31.02
N ASP A 113 -0.35 4.95 -29.89
CA ASP A 113 0.74 5.94 -29.72
C ASP A 113 2.08 5.26 -29.35
#